data_AF-M3XTW0-F1
#
_entry.id   AF-M3XTW0-F1
#
_cell.length_a   1.000
_cell.length_b   1.000
_cell.length_c   1.000
_cell.angle_alpha   90.00
_cell.angle_beta   90.00
_cell.angle_gamma   90.00
#
_symmetry.space_group_name_H-M   'P 1'
#
loop_
_entity.id
_entity.type
_entity.pdbx_description
1 polymer ?
#
loop_
_entity_poly.entity_id
_entity_poly.type
_entity_poly.pdbx_seq_one_letter_code
_entity_poly.pdbx_strand_id
1 'polypeptide(L)'
;MDLCGWAAEKAGMPSEQARGLLEKISTPKVKNKLKETTEAACKYGAFGLPITVAHLDNQTHVLFGSDRMELLAHLLGKLQVHGELPSTPAPPPFTS
;
A
#
# COMPACT_ATOMS: atom_id res chain seq x y z
N MET A 1 -3.48 -21.49 14.43
CA MET A 1 -3.40 -20.62 13.24
C MET A 1 -2.98 -19.24 13.73
N ASP A 2 -1.87 -18.71 13.24
CA ASP A 2 -1.41 -17.38 13.66
C ASP A 2 -2.24 -16.25 13.03
N LEU A 3 -2.17 -15.06 13.62
CA LEU A 3 -2.95 -13.89 13.19
C LEU A 3 -2.69 -13.53 11.72
N CYS A 4 -1.44 -13.65 11.27
CA CYS A 4 -1.05 -13.31 9.91
C CYS A 4 -1.62 -14.31 8.89
N GLY A 5 -1.61 -15.61 9.19
CA GLY A 5 -2.21 -16.65 8.37
C GLY A 5 -3.73 -16.49 8.26
N TRP A 6 -4.41 -16.18 9.37
CA TRP A 6 -5.84 -15.88 9.35
C TRP A 6 -6.17 -14.65 8.48
N ALA A 7 -5.38 -13.57 8.60
CA ALA A 7 -5.57 -12.37 7.80
C ALA A 7 -5.37 -12.64 6.29
N ALA A 8 -4.37 -13.46 5.94
CA ALA A 8 -4.11 -13.85 4.55
C ALA A 8 -5.30 -14.63 3.95
N GLU A 9 -5.90 -15.55 4.70
CA GLU A 9 -7.09 -16.28 4.24
C GLU A 9 -8.32 -15.38 4.11
N LYS A 10 -8.50 -14.44 5.04
CA LYS A 10 -9.55 -13.42 4.91
C LYS A 10 -9.37 -12.52 3.70
N ALA A 11 -8.14 -12.33 3.22
CA ALA A 11 -7.84 -11.67 1.96
C ALA A 11 -8.01 -12.58 0.72
N GLY A 12 -8.46 -13.83 0.88
CA GLY A 12 -8.73 -14.78 -0.20
C GLY A 12 -7.55 -15.68 -0.58
N MET A 13 -6.48 -15.72 0.21
CA MET A 13 -5.32 -16.58 -0.05
C MET A 13 -5.58 -18.03 0.41
N PRO A 14 -5.24 -19.05 -0.39
CA PRO A 14 -5.28 -20.44 0.06
C PRO A 14 -4.34 -20.69 1.26
N SER A 15 -4.78 -21.53 2.22
CA SER A 15 -4.04 -21.82 3.45
C SER A 15 -2.61 -22.29 3.23
N GLU A 16 -2.40 -23.14 2.21
CA GLU A 16 -1.07 -23.66 1.86
C GLU A 16 -0.13 -22.54 1.39
N GLN A 17 -0.65 -21.63 0.56
CA GLN A 17 0.11 -20.48 0.07
C GLN A 17 0.45 -19.52 1.20
N ALA A 18 -0.50 -19.25 2.10
CA ALA A 18 -0.27 -18.40 3.27
C ALA A 18 0.83 -18.97 4.17
N ARG A 19 0.79 -20.28 4.48
CA ARG A 19 1.82 -20.97 5.24
C ARG A 19 3.19 -20.88 4.55
N GLY A 20 3.26 -21.13 3.25
CA GLY A 20 4.52 -21.07 2.50
C GLY A 20 5.14 -19.67 2.43
N LEU A 21 4.35 -18.61 2.56
CA LEU A 21 4.86 -17.24 2.71
C LEU A 21 5.32 -16.94 4.14
N LEU A 22 4.59 -17.43 5.15
CA LEU A 22 4.96 -17.26 6.56
C LEU A 22 6.31 -17.91 6.89
N GLU A 23 6.60 -19.08 6.31
CA GLU A 23 7.91 -19.73 6.45
C GLU A 23 9.06 -18.87 5.91
N LYS A 24 8.79 -17.96 4.96
CA LYS A 24 9.81 -17.12 4.31
C LYS A 24 10.11 -15.84 5.07
N ILE A 25 9.31 -15.42 6.05
CA ILE A 25 9.46 -14.12 6.73
C ILE A 25 10.81 -13.98 7.45
N SER A 26 11.38 -15.10 7.90
CA SER A 26 12.67 -15.15 8.59
C SER A 26 13.87 -15.20 7.65
N THR A 27 13.65 -15.42 6.35
CA THR A 27 14.72 -15.57 5.36
C THR A 27 15.47 -14.24 5.16
N PRO A 28 16.79 -14.29 4.89
CA PRO A 28 17.58 -13.08 4.62
C PRO A 28 17.00 -12.24 3.48
N LYS A 29 16.47 -12.89 2.44
CA LYS A 29 15.86 -12.20 1.30
C LYS A 29 14.69 -11.31 1.71
N VAL A 30 13.77 -11.81 2.53
CA VAL A 30 12.59 -11.03 2.97
C VAL A 30 13.01 -9.91 3.93
N LYS A 31 13.92 -10.20 4.88
CA LYS A 31 14.44 -9.19 5.82
C LYS A 31 15.18 -8.06 5.12
N ASN A 32 16.07 -8.40 4.18
CA ASN A 32 16.81 -7.41 3.41
C ASN A 32 15.87 -6.57 2.54
N LYS A 33 14.86 -7.19 1.91
CA LYS A 33 13.91 -6.44 1.10
C LYS A 33 13.08 -5.46 1.92
N LEU A 34 12.66 -5.84 3.13
CA LEU A 34 11.99 -4.93 4.06
C LEU A 34 12.91 -3.76 4.43
N LYS A 35 14.17 -4.04 4.78
CA LYS A 35 15.17 -3.02 5.11
C LYS A 35 15.40 -2.05 3.96
N GLU A 36 15.63 -2.55 2.73
CA GLU A 36 15.82 -1.73 1.53
C GLU A 36 14.63 -0.80 1.26
N THR A 37 13.41 -1.30 1.48
CA THR A 37 12.18 -0.52 1.28
C THR A 37 12.07 0.61 2.31
N THR A 38 12.39 0.32 3.58
CA THR A 38 12.44 1.35 4.63
C THR A 38 13.56 2.36 4.38
N GLU A 39 14.74 1.92 3.94
CA GLU A 39 15.84 2.80 3.57
C GLU A 39 15.49 3.70 2.38
N ALA A 40 14.71 3.20 1.41
CA ALA A 40 14.19 4.02 0.32
C ALA A 40 13.27 5.15 0.84
N ALA A 41 12.37 4.85 1.79
CA ALA A 41 11.55 5.87 2.44
C ALA A 41 12.41 6.94 3.13
N CYS A 42 13.47 6.53 3.84
CA CYS A 42 14.42 7.47 4.45
C CYS A 42 15.13 8.35 3.41
N LYS A 43 15.50 7.79 2.24
CA LYS A 43 16.11 8.55 1.13
C LYS A 43 15.16 9.59 0.53
N TYR A 44 13.85 9.34 0.57
CA TYR A 44 12.82 10.33 0.23
C TYR A 44 12.58 11.37 1.34
N GLY A 45 13.29 11.31 2.46
CA GLY A 45 13.15 12.25 3.56
C GLY A 45 12.04 11.91 4.56
N ALA A 46 11.59 10.64 4.61
CA ALA A 46 10.61 10.22 5.60
C ALA A 46 11.13 10.39 7.03
N PHE A 47 10.37 11.09 7.88
CA PHE A 47 10.59 11.18 9.33
C PHE A 47 9.52 10.44 10.14
N GLY A 48 8.54 9.86 9.45
CA GLY A 48 7.43 9.09 10.00
C GLY A 48 6.64 8.41 8.89
N LEU A 49 5.52 7.77 9.23
CA LEU A 49 4.61 7.12 8.28
C LEU A 49 3.14 7.52 8.55
N PRO A 50 2.25 7.47 7.53
CA PRO A 50 2.54 7.14 6.14
C PRO A 50 3.23 8.28 5.39
N ILE A 51 4.05 7.92 4.40
CA ILE A 51 4.47 8.83 3.34
C ILE A 51 3.94 8.34 2.00
N THR A 52 3.56 9.26 1.13
CA THR A 52 3.22 8.99 -0.27
C THR A 52 4.20 9.72 -1.15
N VAL A 53 4.84 8.99 -2.07
CA VAL A 53 5.75 9.57 -3.07
C VAL A 53 5.04 9.56 -4.41
N ALA A 54 4.83 10.74 -4.98
CA ALA A 54 4.21 10.91 -6.28
C ALA A 54 5.25 11.42 -7.28
N HIS A 55 5.47 10.63 -8.33
CA HIS A 55 6.31 11.00 -9.46
C HIS A 55 5.41 11.58 -10.55
N LEU A 56 5.45 12.91 -10.74
CA LEU A 56 4.68 13.61 -11.76
C LEU A 56 5.64 14.30 -12.73
N ASP A 57 5.53 13.96 -14.01
CA ASP A 57 6.44 14.42 -15.06
C ASP A 57 7.92 14.19 -14.67
N ASN A 58 8.64 15.27 -14.39
CA ASN A 58 10.05 15.27 -13.96
C ASN A 58 10.24 15.68 -12.49
N GLN A 59 9.16 15.78 -11.71
CA GLN A 59 9.18 16.16 -10.29
C GLN A 59 8.77 14.98 -9.40
N THR A 60 9.42 14.89 -8.24
CA THR A 60 9.05 13.95 -7.19
C THR A 60 8.53 14.73 -6.00
N HIS A 61 7.26 14.50 -5.65
CA HIS A 61 6.62 15.10 -4.50
C HIS A 61 6.49 14.07 -3.38
N VAL A 62 6.90 14.44 -2.17
CA VAL A 62 6.79 13.59 -0.97
C VAL A 62 5.77 14.22 -0.03
N LEU A 63 4.73 13.46 0.30
CA LEU A 63 3.63 13.89 1.16
C LEU A 63 3.62 13.02 2.42
N PHE A 64 3.69 13.66 3.59
CA PHE A 64 3.58 12.98 4.88
C PHE A 64 2.15 13.12 5.44
N GLY A 65 1.63 12.02 6.00
CA GLY A 65 0.31 11.97 6.62
C GLY A 65 -0.80 11.46 5.69
N SER A 66 -1.91 11.01 6.28
CA SER A 66 -3.09 10.54 5.55
C SER A 66 -4.02 11.67 5.10
N ASP A 67 -3.82 12.89 5.61
CA ASP A 67 -4.63 14.09 5.37
C ASP A 67 -4.22 14.86 4.10
N ARG A 68 -3.13 14.48 3.44
CA ARG A 68 -2.62 15.15 2.23
C ARG A 68 -3.16 14.61 0.91
N MET A 69 -4.21 13.79 0.93
CA MET A 69 -4.76 13.18 -0.29
C MET A 69 -5.46 14.20 -1.20
N GLU A 70 -6.04 15.27 -0.66
CA GLU A 70 -6.58 16.37 -1.46
C GLU A 70 -5.47 17.14 -2.19
N LEU A 71 -4.34 17.38 -1.51
CA LEU A 71 -3.15 17.96 -2.14
C LEU A 71 -2.58 17.06 -3.23
N LEU A 72 -2.55 15.74 -3.00
CA LEU A 72 -2.16 14.77 -4.02
C LEU A 72 -3.09 14.83 -5.25
N ALA A 73 -4.41 14.91 -5.04
CA ALA A 73 -5.37 15.02 -6.13
C ALA A 73 -5.17 16.31 -6.95
N HIS A 74 -4.90 17.43 -6.27
CA HIS A 74 -4.56 18.69 -6.92
C HIS A 74 -3.28 18.56 -7.77
N LEU A 75 -2.22 17.95 -7.25
CA LEU A 75 -0.98 17.70 -8.00
C LEU A 75 -1.24 16.85 -9.26
N LEU A 76 -2.10 15.84 -9.16
CA LEU A 76 -2.48 14.97 -10.27
C LEU A 76 -3.45 15.61 -11.28
N GLY A 77 -3.82 16.89 -11.11
CA GLY A 77 -4.80 17.57 -11.95
C GLY A 77 -6.22 17.00 -11.81
N LYS A 78 -6.52 16.26 -10.73
CA LYS A 78 -7.86 15.73 -10.45
C LYS A 78 -8.63 16.74 -9.59
N LEU A 79 -9.80 17.15 -10.08
CA LEU A 79 -10.68 18.10 -9.39
C LEU A 79 -11.36 17.39 -8.21
N GLN A 80 -11.01 17.81 -6.98
CA GLN A 80 -11.67 17.52 -5.70
C GLN A 80 -11.95 16.04 -5.37
N VAL A 81 -11.21 15.50 -4.40
CA VAL A 81 -11.75 14.45 -3.53
C VAL A 81 -12.58 15.17 -2.46
N HIS A 82 -13.80 15.60 -2.78
CA HIS A 82 -14.79 15.81 -1.71
C HIS A 82 -14.82 14.50 -0.93
N GLY A 83 -14.87 14.54 0.40
CA GLY A 83 -14.67 13.38 1.30
C GLY A 83 -15.60 12.17 1.12
N GLU A 84 -16.30 12.09 0.00
CA GLU A 84 -17.02 10.96 -0.53
C GLU A 84 -16.02 9.96 -1.14
N LEU A 85 -16.13 8.71 -0.71
CA LEU A 85 -15.45 7.58 -1.36
C LEU A 85 -15.76 7.61 -2.86
N PRO A 86 -14.77 7.38 -3.75
CA PRO A 86 -15.06 7.24 -5.17
C PRO A 86 -16.16 6.20 -5.34
N SER A 87 -17.26 6.58 -5.99
CA SER A 87 -18.41 5.70 -6.21
C SER A 87 -17.91 4.44 -6.89
N THR A 88 -17.93 3.33 -6.15
CA THR A 88 -17.43 2.06 -6.66
C THR A 88 -18.39 1.62 -7.77
N PRO A 89 -17.94 1.36 -9.00
CA PRO A 89 -18.82 0.72 -9.97
C PRO A 89 -19.25 -0.63 -9.39
N ALA A 90 -20.56 -0.91 -9.45
CA ALA A 90 -21.13 -2.13 -8.89
C ALA A 90 -20.36 -3.36 -9.41
N PRO A 91 -19.99 -4.32 -8.55
CA PRO A 91 -19.37 -5.55 -9.01
C PRO A 91 -20.33 -6.26 -10.00
N PRO A 92 -19.80 -6.86 -11.09
CA PRO A 92 -20.64 -7.59 -12.02
C PRO A 92 -21.39 -8.70 -11.26
N PRO A 93 -22.66 -8.98 -11.61
CA PRO A 93 -23.42 -10.04 -10.95
C PRO A 93 -22.65 -11.37 -11.07
N PHE A 94 -22.48 -12.06 -9.95
CA PHE A 94 -21.95 -13.42 -9.94
C PHE A 94 -22.88 -14.29 -10.78
N THR A 95 -22.40 -14.70 -11.96
CA THR A 95 -23.07 -15.73 -12.75
C THR A 95 -22.73 -17.07 -12.10
N SER A 96 -23.77 -17.80 -11.71
CA SER A 96 -23.68 -19.16 -11.14
C SER A 96 -23.36 -20.19 -12.20
#